data_AF-A0A962FTP0-F1
#
_entry.id   AF-A0A962FTP0-F1
#
_cell.length_a   1.000
_cell.length_b   1.000
_cell.length_c   1.000
_cell.angle_alpha   90.00
_cell.angle_beta   90.00
_cell.angle_gamma   90.00
#
_symmetry.space_group_name_H-M   'P 1'
#
loop_
_entity.id
_entity.type
_entity.pdbx_description
1 polymer ?
#
loop_
_entity_poly.entity_id
_entity_poly.type
_entity_poly.pdbx_seq_one_letter_code
_entity_poly.pdbx_strand_id
1 'polypeptide(L)'
;DAILRGARLDGANLIDANLSEAVLDDACLQGASLQNACFYGASLRRACFTDAAFGATDIGGARIDGAIFSTLSALLLNFRSCETMEACRFIGPAEETSVFSQPPIVISGLPDIIAFIGPHIKIGQKEYFCHKKMLTEEK
;
A
#
# COMPACT_ATOMS: atom_id res chain seq x y z
N ASP A 1 -22.09 -7.36 4.19
CA ASP A 1 -21.03 -6.43 4.66
C ASP A 1 -20.68 -6.72 6.10
N ALA A 2 -19.41 -7.00 6.38
CA ALA A 2 -18.90 -7.15 7.73
C ALA A 2 -18.48 -5.78 8.30
N ILE A 3 -18.80 -5.50 9.56
CA ILE A 3 -18.38 -4.26 10.24
C ILE A 3 -17.27 -4.61 11.23
N LEU A 4 -16.04 -4.18 10.91
CA LEU A 4 -14.80 -4.45 11.64
C LEU A 4 -14.05 -3.14 11.93
N ARG A 5 -14.77 -2.02 12.07
CA ARG A 5 -14.17 -0.72 12.35
C ARG A 5 -13.37 -0.77 13.66
N GLY A 6 -12.11 -0.35 13.62
CA GLY A 6 -11.20 -0.39 14.76
C GLY A 6 -10.85 -1.79 15.25
N ALA A 7 -11.12 -2.83 14.44
CA ALA A 7 -10.80 -4.20 14.82
C ALA A 7 -9.28 -4.39 14.98
N ARG A 8 -8.90 -5.18 15.98
CA ARG A 8 -7.52 -5.61 16.18
C ARG A 8 -7.34 -6.99 15.56
N LEU A 9 -6.73 -7.01 14.39
CA LEU A 9 -6.42 -8.18 13.57
C LEU A 9 -4.90 -8.35 13.43
N ASP A 10 -4.15 -7.85 14.41
CA ASP A 10 -2.70 -7.95 14.48
C ASP A 10 -2.28 -9.43 14.40
N GLY A 11 -1.41 -9.76 13.44
CA GLY A 11 -0.94 -11.12 13.20
C GLY A 11 -2.02 -12.12 12.77
N ALA A 12 -3.23 -11.67 12.42
CA ALA A 12 -4.31 -12.56 12.04
C ALA A 12 -3.97 -13.33 10.76
N ASN A 13 -4.36 -14.61 10.72
CA ASN A 13 -4.35 -15.39 9.50
C ASN A 13 -5.66 -15.13 8.73
N LEU A 14 -5.57 -14.34 7.66
CA LEU A 14 -6.68 -14.01 6.77
C LEU A 14 -6.40 -14.49 5.34
N ILE A 15 -5.59 -15.55 5.21
CA ILE A 15 -5.33 -16.20 3.93
C ILE A 15 -6.66 -16.67 3.32
N ASP A 16 -6.86 -16.39 2.04
CA ASP A 16 -8.08 -16.68 1.27
C ASP A 16 -9.37 -16.05 1.86
N ALA A 17 -9.25 -15.11 2.81
CA ALA A 17 -10.41 -14.49 3.43
C ALA A 17 -11.16 -13.59 2.44
N ASN A 18 -12.49 -13.70 2.43
CA ASN A 18 -13.35 -12.78 1.71
C ASN A 18 -13.85 -11.67 2.65
N LEU A 19 -13.30 -10.47 2.48
CA LEU A 19 -13.64 -9.24 3.18
C LEU A 19 -14.15 -8.17 2.20
N SER A 20 -14.74 -8.61 1.07
CA SER A 20 -15.35 -7.71 0.09
C SER A 20 -16.43 -6.86 0.74
N GLU A 21 -16.46 -5.57 0.41
CA GLU A 21 -17.42 -4.58 0.91
C GLU A 21 -17.44 -4.43 2.45
N ALA A 22 -16.45 -5.00 3.15
CA ALA A 22 -16.34 -4.86 4.59
C ALA A 22 -15.88 -3.45 5.00
N VAL A 23 -16.28 -3.03 6.19
CA VAL A 23 -15.85 -1.77 6.80
C VAL A 23 -14.76 -2.06 7.82
N LEU A 24 -13.50 -1.84 7.45
CA LEU A 24 -12.30 -1.98 8.29
C LEU A 24 -11.62 -0.63 8.56
N ASP A 25 -12.38 0.46 8.55
CA ASP A 25 -11.85 1.77 8.93
C ASP A 25 -11.15 1.68 10.30
N ASP A 26 -9.96 2.29 10.41
CA ASP A 26 -9.14 2.30 11.64
C ASP A 26 -8.71 0.91 12.17
N ALA A 27 -8.85 -0.16 11.38
CA ALA A 27 -8.44 -1.50 11.80
C ALA A 27 -6.92 -1.66 11.84
N CYS A 28 -6.42 -2.43 12.81
CA CYS A 28 -5.02 -2.82 12.89
C CYS A 28 -4.84 -4.22 12.28
N LEU A 29 -4.12 -4.32 11.16
CA LEU A 29 -3.75 -5.55 10.48
C LEU A 29 -2.22 -5.73 10.47
N GLN A 30 -1.54 -5.22 11.50
CA GLN A 30 -0.09 -5.29 11.57
C GLN A 30 0.38 -6.74 11.57
N GLY A 31 1.27 -7.12 10.67
CA GLY A 31 1.78 -8.49 10.55
C GLY A 31 0.76 -9.53 10.10
N ALA A 32 -0.43 -9.12 9.62
CA ALA A 32 -1.45 -10.07 9.17
C ALA A 32 -1.03 -10.81 7.90
N SER A 33 -1.46 -12.06 7.76
CA SER A 33 -1.29 -12.86 6.54
C SER A 33 -2.48 -12.65 5.62
N LEU A 34 -2.27 -11.99 4.47
CA LEU A 34 -3.32 -11.53 3.55
C LEU A 34 -3.21 -12.18 2.15
N GLN A 35 -2.51 -13.31 2.04
CA GLN A 35 -2.37 -13.99 0.75
C GLN A 35 -3.74 -14.40 0.21
N ASN A 36 -4.01 -14.06 -1.05
CA ASN A 36 -5.29 -14.27 -1.74
C ASN A 36 -6.52 -13.65 -1.05
N ALA A 37 -6.34 -12.78 -0.05
CA ALA A 37 -7.46 -12.12 0.59
C ALA A 37 -8.14 -11.16 -0.38
N CYS A 38 -9.47 -11.07 -0.32
CA CYS A 38 -10.26 -10.18 -1.14
C CYS A 38 -10.83 -9.02 -0.30
N PHE A 39 -10.40 -7.81 -0.59
CA PHE A 39 -10.91 -6.56 -0.03
C PHE A 39 -11.64 -5.73 -1.09
N TYR A 40 -12.24 -6.39 -2.10
CA TYR A 40 -12.90 -5.69 -3.19
C TYR A 40 -13.99 -4.76 -2.65
N GLY A 41 -13.94 -3.47 -3.01
CA GLY A 41 -14.91 -2.47 -2.54
C GLY A 41 -14.87 -2.18 -1.03
N ALA A 42 -13.91 -2.73 -0.28
CA ALA A 42 -13.84 -2.55 1.16
C ALA A 42 -13.45 -1.11 1.55
N SER A 43 -13.93 -0.67 2.71
CA SER A 43 -13.44 0.56 3.33
C SER A 43 -12.29 0.23 4.27
N LEU A 44 -11.08 0.67 3.91
CA LEU A 44 -9.83 0.43 4.63
C LEU A 44 -9.21 1.74 5.12
N ARG A 45 -10.02 2.76 5.36
CA ARG A 45 -9.52 4.10 5.67
C ARG A 45 -8.77 4.09 6.98
N ARG A 46 -7.56 4.66 6.98
CA ARG A 46 -6.66 4.70 8.15
C ARG A 46 -6.35 3.31 8.74
N ALA A 47 -6.59 2.24 7.98
CA ALA A 47 -6.19 0.90 8.40
C ALA A 47 -4.67 0.78 8.38
N CYS A 48 -4.12 0.03 9.34
CA CYS A 48 -2.69 -0.19 9.47
C CYS A 48 -2.32 -1.58 8.96
N PHE A 49 -1.55 -1.64 7.88
CA PHE A 49 -1.03 -2.87 7.26
C PHE A 49 0.50 -2.97 7.36
N THR A 50 1.10 -2.35 8.38
CA THR A 50 2.54 -2.49 8.60
C THR A 50 2.90 -3.96 8.78
N ASP A 51 3.94 -4.41 8.11
CA ASP A 51 4.45 -5.79 8.13
C ASP A 51 3.44 -6.85 7.66
N ALA A 52 2.30 -6.44 7.11
CA ALA A 52 1.33 -7.36 6.54
C ALA A 52 1.94 -8.05 5.31
N ALA A 53 1.66 -9.35 5.20
CA ALA A 53 2.15 -10.19 4.14
C ALA A 53 1.10 -10.25 3.02
N PHE A 54 1.34 -9.51 1.94
CA PHE A 54 0.50 -9.49 0.75
C PHE A 54 0.96 -10.55 -0.27
N GLY A 55 0.02 -11.02 -1.07
CA GLY A 55 0.31 -11.88 -2.22
C GLY A 55 -0.99 -12.26 -2.92
N ALA A 56 -1.17 -11.85 -4.18
CA ALA A 56 -2.44 -11.99 -4.90
C ALA A 56 -3.65 -11.43 -4.11
N THR A 57 -3.41 -10.47 -3.21
CA THR A 57 -4.45 -9.77 -2.44
C THR A 57 -5.16 -8.79 -3.37
N ASP A 58 -6.48 -8.84 -3.41
CA ASP A 58 -7.29 -7.92 -4.20
C ASP A 58 -7.75 -6.74 -3.35
N ILE A 59 -7.40 -5.53 -3.78
CA ILE A 59 -7.86 -4.25 -3.19
C ILE A 59 -8.63 -3.40 -4.21
N GLY A 60 -9.09 -3.99 -5.31
CA GLY A 60 -9.85 -3.30 -6.33
C GLY A 60 -11.13 -2.67 -5.77
N GLY A 61 -11.43 -1.44 -6.15
CA GLY A 61 -12.53 -0.65 -5.63
C GLY A 61 -12.41 -0.26 -4.15
N ALA A 62 -11.34 -0.66 -3.44
CA ALA A 62 -11.21 -0.32 -2.03
C ALA A 62 -10.89 1.16 -1.85
N ARG A 63 -11.34 1.70 -0.71
CA ARG A 63 -10.99 3.05 -0.26
C ARG A 63 -9.92 2.97 0.79
N ILE A 64 -8.71 3.45 0.46
CA ILE A 64 -7.53 3.29 1.31
C ILE A 64 -7.01 4.62 1.85
N ASP A 65 -7.85 5.66 1.91
CA ASP A 65 -7.43 6.99 2.40
C ASP A 65 -6.78 6.93 3.78
N GLY A 66 -5.59 7.49 3.90
CA GLY A 66 -4.80 7.49 5.14
C GLY A 66 -4.30 6.12 5.60
N ALA A 67 -4.46 5.06 4.80
CA ALA A 67 -3.95 3.74 5.15
C ALA A 67 -2.42 3.75 5.23
N ILE A 68 -1.90 2.88 6.09
CA ILE A 68 -0.47 2.78 6.38
C ILE A 68 0.04 1.43 5.90
N PHE A 69 1.11 1.44 5.11
CA PHE A 69 1.68 0.26 4.48
C PHE A 69 3.19 0.15 4.75
N SER A 70 3.75 -1.05 4.76
CA SER A 70 5.21 -1.23 4.61
C SER A 70 5.59 -1.21 3.13
N THR A 71 6.62 -0.44 2.77
CA THR A 71 6.88 -0.07 1.36
C THR A 71 7.15 -1.27 0.44
N LEU A 72 7.69 -2.39 0.93
CA LEU A 72 8.04 -3.53 0.07
C LEU A 72 6.87 -4.45 -0.21
N SER A 73 6.11 -4.81 0.81
CA SER A 73 5.00 -5.75 0.65
C SER A 73 3.84 -5.10 -0.11
N ALA A 74 3.60 -3.82 0.12
CA ALA A 74 2.49 -3.11 -0.47
C ALA A 74 2.65 -2.86 -1.98
N LEU A 75 3.88 -2.83 -2.52
CA LEU A 75 4.10 -2.71 -3.98
C LEU A 75 3.64 -3.95 -4.77
N LEU A 76 3.32 -5.04 -4.09
CA LEU A 76 2.68 -6.22 -4.69
C LEU A 76 1.17 -6.01 -4.92
N LEU A 77 0.58 -4.95 -4.34
CA LEU A 77 -0.82 -4.62 -4.51
C LEU A 77 -1.06 -3.83 -5.78
N ASN A 78 -2.20 -4.08 -6.42
CA ASN A 78 -2.65 -3.27 -7.53
C ASN A 78 -3.44 -2.04 -7.04
N PHE A 79 -2.74 -0.94 -6.84
CA PHE A 79 -3.35 0.34 -6.42
C PHE A 79 -4.18 1.02 -7.51
N ARG A 80 -4.02 0.66 -8.80
CA ARG A 80 -4.72 1.36 -9.90
C ARG A 80 -6.22 1.17 -9.87
N SER A 81 -6.66 0.10 -9.23
CA SER A 81 -8.07 -0.25 -9.15
C SER A 81 -8.74 0.29 -7.89
N CYS A 82 -8.01 0.92 -6.96
CA CYS A 82 -8.61 1.52 -5.76
C CYS A 82 -9.50 2.71 -6.13
N GLU A 83 -10.55 2.93 -5.33
CA GLU A 83 -11.47 4.07 -5.51
C GLU A 83 -10.80 5.38 -5.05
N THR A 84 -10.12 5.35 -3.90
CA THR A 84 -9.45 6.51 -3.31
C THR A 84 -8.16 6.10 -2.58
N MET A 85 -7.15 6.98 -2.57
CA MET A 85 -5.86 6.72 -1.90
C MET A 85 -5.19 7.98 -1.33
N GLU A 86 -5.97 8.95 -0.90
CA GLU A 86 -5.42 10.20 -0.41
C GLU A 86 -4.63 10.00 0.88
N ALA A 87 -3.48 10.67 0.99
CA ALA A 87 -2.64 10.67 2.20
C ALA A 87 -2.21 9.27 2.69
N CYS A 88 -2.09 8.29 1.80
CA CYS A 88 -1.54 6.98 2.15
C CYS A 88 -0.09 7.14 2.60
N ARG A 89 0.29 6.41 3.65
CA ARG A 89 1.64 6.44 4.22
C ARG A 89 2.35 5.11 3.97
N PHE A 90 3.60 5.19 3.55
CA PHE A 90 4.44 4.04 3.28
C PHE A 90 5.68 4.14 4.15
N ILE A 91 5.87 3.15 5.00
CA ILE A 91 6.97 3.09 5.97
C ILE A 91 8.05 2.19 5.38
N GLY A 92 9.21 2.80 5.14
CA GLY A 92 10.41 2.11 4.69
C GLY A 92 11.16 1.42 5.83
N PRO A 93 12.14 0.56 5.50
CA PRO A 93 12.87 -0.24 6.49
C PRO A 93 13.68 0.58 7.51
N ALA A 94 13.99 1.85 7.23
CA ALA A 94 14.64 2.75 8.20
C ALA A 94 13.65 3.73 8.84
N GLU A 95 12.37 3.35 8.92
CA GLU A 95 11.25 4.17 9.44
C GLU A 95 11.00 5.48 8.67
N GLU A 96 11.59 5.62 7.47
CA GLU A 96 11.24 6.71 6.58
C GLU A 96 9.77 6.62 6.17
N THR A 97 9.03 7.72 6.30
CA THR A 97 7.63 7.79 5.87
C THR A 97 7.53 8.56 4.58
N SER A 98 7.06 7.89 3.53
CA SER A 98 6.68 8.52 2.27
C SER A 98 5.16 8.63 2.19
N VAL A 99 4.67 9.80 1.82
CA VAL A 99 3.22 10.04 1.63
C VAL A 99 2.91 10.05 0.15
N PHE A 100 1.95 9.23 -0.25
CA PHE A 100 1.52 9.14 -1.64
C PHE A 100 0.03 9.41 -1.74
N SER A 101 -0.30 10.30 -2.69
CA SER A 101 -1.68 10.62 -3.05
C SER A 101 -2.02 10.16 -4.47
N GLN A 102 -1.09 9.49 -5.14
CA GLN A 102 -1.24 8.96 -6.51
C GLN A 102 -0.70 7.53 -6.58
N PRO A 103 -1.26 6.68 -7.44
CA PRO A 103 -0.89 5.27 -7.51
C PRO A 103 0.55 5.13 -8.00
N PRO A 104 1.39 4.30 -7.35
CA PRO A 104 2.73 4.01 -7.85
C PRO A 104 2.64 3.35 -9.22
N ILE A 105 3.58 3.67 -10.11
CA ILE A 105 3.79 2.89 -11.33
C ILE A 105 4.73 1.74 -10.97
N VAL A 106 4.22 0.51 -10.97
CA VAL A 106 4.98 -0.69 -10.64
C VAL A 106 5.30 -1.48 -11.91
N ILE A 107 6.58 -1.81 -12.09
CA ILE A 107 7.07 -2.73 -13.12
C ILE A 107 7.47 -4.03 -12.41
N SER A 108 6.65 -5.07 -12.59
CA SER A 108 6.86 -6.42 -12.07
C SER A 108 7.45 -7.35 -13.13
N GLY A 109 8.01 -8.49 -12.70
CA GLY A 109 8.61 -9.50 -13.61
C GLY A 109 10.09 -9.32 -13.90
N LEU A 110 10.72 -8.32 -13.28
CA LEU A 110 12.17 -8.18 -13.19
C LEU A 110 12.69 -8.86 -11.90
N PRO A 111 14.00 -9.19 -11.81
CA PRO A 111 14.59 -9.73 -10.58
C PRO A 111 14.34 -8.85 -9.35
N ASP A 112 14.31 -7.53 -9.56
CA ASP A 112 13.93 -6.53 -8.57
C ASP A 112 12.70 -5.76 -9.05
N ILE A 113 11.71 -5.61 -8.17
CA ILE A 113 10.54 -4.76 -8.44
C ILE A 113 11.01 -3.31 -8.58
N ILE A 114 10.59 -2.65 -9.66
CA ILE A 114 10.82 -1.22 -9.87
C ILE A 114 9.50 -0.49 -9.67
N ALA A 115 9.48 0.49 -8.76
CA ALA A 115 8.32 1.32 -8.50
C ALA A 115 8.65 2.81 -8.60
N PHE A 116 7.85 3.56 -9.35
CA PHE A 116 7.91 5.02 -9.40
C PHE A 116 6.85 5.61 -8.51
N ILE A 117 7.26 6.44 -7.55
CA ILE A 117 6.38 6.99 -6.54
C ILE A 117 6.70 8.46 -6.30
N GLY A 118 6.00 9.35 -7.02
CA GLY A 118 6.32 10.77 -7.02
C GLY A 118 7.77 11.03 -7.48
N PRO A 119 8.60 11.77 -6.72
CA PRO A 119 10.01 11.97 -7.03
C PRO A 119 10.91 10.78 -6.62
N HIS A 120 10.36 9.69 -6.10
CA HIS A 120 11.12 8.54 -5.64
C HIS A 120 11.03 7.39 -6.65
N ILE A 121 12.14 6.69 -6.84
CA ILE A 121 12.21 5.43 -7.58
C ILE A 121 12.69 4.38 -6.57
N LYS A 122 11.94 3.29 -6.42
CA LYS A 122 12.34 2.14 -5.63
C LYS A 122 12.79 1.01 -6.56
N ILE A 123 13.93 0.38 -6.26
CA ILE A 123 14.43 -0.80 -6.98
C ILE A 123 14.78 -1.85 -5.91
N GLY A 124 13.98 -2.91 -5.85
CA GLY A 124 14.07 -3.91 -4.78
C GLY A 124 13.90 -3.24 -3.40
N GLN A 125 14.87 -3.45 -2.50
CA GLN A 125 14.86 -2.84 -1.16
C GLN A 125 15.42 -1.42 -1.10
N LYS A 126 16.01 -0.91 -2.19
CA LYS A 126 16.66 0.40 -2.22
C LYS A 126 15.73 1.48 -2.75
N GLU A 127 15.86 2.67 -2.20
CA GLU A 127 15.13 3.86 -2.62
C GLU A 127 16.08 4.93 -3.16
N TYR A 128 15.66 5.56 -4.25
CA TYR A 128 16.42 6.56 -4.98
C TYR A 128 15.58 7.83 -5.12
N PHE A 129 16.16 8.98 -4.79
CA PHE A 129 15.50 10.28 -4.95
C PHE A 129 15.89 10.94 -6.27
N CYS A 130 14.91 11.19 -7.14
CA CYS A 130 15.13 11.95 -8.36
C CYS A 130 15.36 13.43 -8.02
N HIS A 131 16.61 13.88 -8.16
CA HIS A 131 16.94 15.30 -8.03
C HIS A 131 16.39 16.06 -9.24
N LYS A 132 15.56 17.08 -8.99
CA LYS A 132 15.13 18.01 -10.03
C LYS A 132 16.35 18.84 -10.43
N LYS A 133 16.92 18.59 -11.63
CA LYS A 133 17.95 19.48 -12.17
C LYS A 133 17.26 20.80 -12.51
N MET A 134 17.55 21.87 -11.77
CA MET A 134 17.15 23.22 -12.21
C MET A 134 17.96 23.50 -13.48
N LEU A 135 17.28 23.60 -14.62
CA LEU A 135 17.85 24.25 -15.79
C LEU A 135 17.95 25.73 -15.43
N THR A 136 19.11 26.16 -14.95
CA THR A 136 19.45 27.59 -14.98
C THR A 136 19.63 27.94 -16.44
N GLU A 137 18.64 28.63 -17.01
CA GLU A 137 18.80 29.38 -18.25
C GLU A 137 19.85 30.47 -17.98
N GLU A 138 21.09 30.22 -18.39
CA GLU A 138 22.08 31.28 -18.55
C GLU A 138 21.70 32.07 -19.81
N LYS A 139 21.39 33.36 -19.59
CA LYS A 139 21.21 34.39 -20.62
C LYS A 139 22.54 34.80 -21.22
#